data_AF-A0A2I4D6W0-F1
#
_entry.id   AF-A0A2I4D6W0-F1
#
_cell.length_a   1.000
_cell.length_b   1.000
_cell.length_c   1.000
_cell.angle_alpha   90.00
_cell.angle_beta   90.00
_cell.angle_gamma   90.00
#
_symmetry.space_group_name_H-M   'P 1'
#
loop_
_entity.id
_entity.type
_entity.pdbx_description
1 polymer ?
#
loop_
_entity_poly.entity_id
_entity_poly.type
_entity_poly.pdbx_seq_one_letter_code
_entity_poly.pdbx_strand_id
1 'polypeptide(L)'
;MTHWLCFLAACSLLVSPCLSGCAEVDSMTEAVAGEGFLLGCISCKKREEVPARTTVDWHFKPRHEDQFRHIFHYDHPTADVLHEDFRERLKWHGTRNRDIQVGAVYIQNVTFNDSGSYRCTFHRTLFLPLADERVVVEKEVELTVLAAAKRELVSVVSEILMYVLIVVLQLWLIVVLVYCYRKIWDEHEAREEKKAQKELLQLKDNIP
;
A
#
# COMPACT_ATOMS: atom_id res chain seq x y z
N MET A 1 -31.57 -10.37 -20.91
CA MET A 1 -30.41 -9.47 -20.73
C MET A 1 -30.69 -8.33 -19.76
N THR A 2 -31.86 -7.67 -19.82
CA THR A 2 -32.27 -6.58 -18.92
C THR A 2 -32.41 -6.95 -17.44
N HIS A 3 -32.87 -8.17 -17.11
CA HIS A 3 -32.99 -8.61 -15.71
C HIS A 3 -31.65 -8.74 -14.97
N TRP A 4 -30.58 -9.15 -15.66
CA TRP A 4 -29.24 -9.27 -15.07
C TRP A 4 -28.60 -7.91 -14.78
N LEU A 5 -28.81 -6.94 -15.67
CA LEU A 5 -28.40 -5.55 -15.47
C LEU A 5 -29.12 -4.90 -14.29
N CYS A 6 -30.43 -5.14 -14.14
CA CYS A 6 -31.19 -4.65 -12.98
C CYS A 6 -30.75 -5.30 -11.66
N PHE A 7 -30.38 -6.58 -11.67
CA PHE A 7 -29.91 -7.28 -10.47
C PHE A 7 -28.53 -6.78 -10.03
N LEU A 8 -27.61 -6.54 -10.97
CA LEU A 8 -26.29 -5.96 -10.70
C LEU A 8 -26.38 -4.50 -10.21
N ALA A 9 -27.31 -3.71 -10.77
CA ALA A 9 -27.58 -2.34 -10.31
C ALA A 9 -28.21 -2.32 -8.91
N ALA A 10 -29.13 -3.24 -8.60
CA ALA A 10 -29.71 -3.36 -7.26
C ALA A 10 -28.67 -3.81 -6.22
N CYS A 11 -27.76 -4.72 -6.57
CA CYS A 11 -26.67 -5.14 -5.69
C CYS A 11 -25.65 -4.03 -5.39
N SER A 12 -25.37 -3.13 -6.34
CA SER A 12 -24.46 -2.00 -6.11
C SER A 12 -25.08 -0.89 -5.25
N LEU A 13 -26.40 -0.77 -5.23
CA LEU A 13 -27.15 0.11 -4.32
C LEU A 13 -27.30 -0.45 -2.88
N LEU A 14 -27.10 -1.76 -2.71
CA LEU A 14 -27.12 -2.44 -1.40
C LEU A 14 -25.76 -2.49 -0.70
N VAL A 15 -24.70 -2.01 -1.36
CA VAL A 15 -23.41 -1.81 -0.70
C VAL A 15 -23.58 -0.61 0.22
N SER A 16 -23.86 -0.90 1.49
CA SER A 16 -23.76 0.09 2.57
C SER A 16 -22.40 0.77 2.43
N PRO A 17 -22.31 2.11 2.40
CA PRO A 17 -21.02 2.77 2.40
C PRO A 17 -20.29 2.31 3.66
N CYS A 18 -19.30 1.43 3.50
CA CYS A 18 -18.43 1.04 4.59
C CYS A 18 -17.91 2.34 5.20
N LEU A 19 -18.18 2.56 6.49
CA LEU A 19 -17.60 3.68 7.21
C LEU A 19 -16.08 3.57 7.04
N SER A 20 -15.50 4.57 6.38
CA SER A 20 -14.06 4.68 6.24
C SER A 20 -13.46 4.79 7.65
N GLY A 21 -12.76 3.74 8.08
CA GLY A 21 -12.01 3.76 9.32
C GLY A 21 -10.69 4.51 9.15
N CYS A 22 -10.15 5.03 10.26
CA CYS A 22 -8.78 5.53 10.29
C CYS A 22 -7.81 4.35 10.40
N ALA A 23 -6.77 4.33 9.57
CA ALA A 23 -5.68 3.36 9.64
C ALA A 23 -4.37 4.12 9.82
N GLU A 24 -3.58 3.69 10.79
CA GLU A 24 -2.25 4.25 11.02
C GLU A 24 -1.28 3.59 10.04
N VAL A 25 -0.63 4.41 9.22
CA VAL A 25 0.39 4.00 8.26
C VAL A 25 1.65 4.78 8.54
N ASP A 26 2.79 4.10 8.53
CA ASP A 26 4.08 4.74 8.72
C ASP A 26 4.45 5.62 7.52
N SER A 27 5.14 6.72 7.79
CA SER A 27 5.65 7.59 6.72
C SER A 27 6.78 6.91 5.97
N MET A 28 6.97 7.32 4.72
CA MET A 28 8.22 7.04 4.00
C MET A 28 9.41 7.62 4.78
N THR A 29 10.57 6.98 4.65
CA THR A 29 11.82 7.29 5.38
C THR A 29 12.95 7.73 4.44
N GLU A 30 12.75 7.68 3.13
CA GLU A 30 13.73 8.09 2.12
C GLU A 30 13.22 9.30 1.33
N ALA A 31 13.99 10.38 1.33
CA ALA A 31 13.71 11.58 0.54
C ALA A 31 14.85 11.86 -0.46
N VAL A 32 14.53 12.55 -1.55
CA VAL A 32 15.52 12.94 -2.56
C VAL A 32 15.93 14.40 -2.36
N ALA A 33 17.23 14.67 -2.35
CA ALA A 33 17.75 16.03 -2.25
C ALA A 33 17.25 16.92 -3.41
N GLY A 34 16.81 18.13 -3.07
CA GLY A 34 16.26 19.12 -4.02
C GLY A 34 14.76 18.98 -4.29
N GLU A 35 14.15 17.84 -3.96
CA GLU A 35 12.71 17.63 -4.11
C GLU A 35 11.94 17.99 -2.83
N GLY A 36 10.62 18.09 -2.92
CA GLY A 36 9.78 18.26 -1.73
C GLY A 36 9.29 16.92 -1.21
N PHE A 37 9.23 16.78 0.12
CA PHE A 37 8.92 15.53 0.79
C PHE A 37 7.78 15.69 1.79
N LEU A 38 6.88 14.72 1.84
CA LEU A 38 5.76 14.69 2.79
C LEU A 38 6.11 13.78 3.96
N LEU A 39 6.34 14.37 5.14
CA LEU A 39 6.41 13.64 6.40
C LEU A 39 4.99 13.38 6.90
N GLY A 40 4.57 12.12 6.77
CA GLY A 40 3.29 11.66 7.28
C GLY A 40 3.38 11.37 8.77
N CYS A 41 2.32 11.70 9.51
CA CYS A 41 2.15 11.16 10.85
C CYS A 41 0.66 11.03 11.13
N ILE A 42 0.20 9.84 11.49
CA ILE A 42 -1.23 9.55 11.68
C ILE A 42 -1.41 9.03 13.09
N SER A 43 -2.33 9.65 13.85
CA SER A 43 -2.78 9.16 15.15
C SER A 43 -4.30 9.05 15.13
N CYS A 44 -4.78 7.82 14.99
CA CYS A 44 -6.20 7.51 14.98
C CYS A 44 -6.74 7.52 16.42
N LYS A 45 -7.97 8.00 16.60
CA LYS A 45 -8.67 7.86 17.88
C LYS A 45 -9.08 6.40 18.05
N LYS A 46 -9.10 5.90 19.30
CA LYS A 46 -9.65 4.56 19.59
C LYS A 46 -11.13 4.44 19.19
N ARG A 47 -11.85 5.56 19.23
CA ARG A 47 -13.28 5.68 19.03
C ARG A 47 -13.54 6.94 18.22
N GLU A 48 -14.01 6.77 16.98
CA GLU A 48 -14.07 7.87 16.00
C GLU A 48 -15.16 8.88 16.31
N GLU A 49 -16.27 8.43 16.91
CA GLU A 49 -17.42 9.27 17.23
C GLU A 49 -17.19 10.26 18.39
N VAL A 50 -16.11 10.09 19.16
CA VAL A 50 -15.81 10.99 20.30
C VAL A 50 -15.20 12.28 19.76
N PRO A 51 -15.83 13.44 19.97
CA PRO A 51 -15.28 14.70 19.50
C PRO A 51 -13.99 15.03 20.27
N ALA A 52 -13.01 15.59 19.57
CA ALA A 52 -11.74 15.95 20.16
C ALA A 52 -11.23 17.29 19.63
N ARG A 53 -10.37 17.93 20.43
CA ARG A 53 -9.48 18.99 19.96
C ARG A 53 -8.05 18.48 20.05
N THR A 54 -7.29 18.63 18.97
CA THR A 54 -5.93 18.15 18.88
C THR A 54 -5.02 19.27 18.41
N THR A 55 -3.84 19.40 19.01
CA THR A 55 -2.72 20.17 18.49
C THR A 55 -1.57 19.22 18.15
N VAL A 56 -0.75 19.59 17.19
CA VAL A 56 0.37 18.76 16.72
C VAL A 56 1.67 19.54 16.79
N ASP A 57 2.65 18.94 17.46
CA ASP A 57 4.02 19.46 17.54
C ASP A 57 4.96 18.53 16.78
N TRP A 58 5.83 19.11 15.96
CA TRP A 58 6.92 18.40 15.32
C TRP A 58 8.25 18.82 15.91
N HIS A 59 9.05 17.83 16.27
CA HIS A 59 10.40 18.00 16.73
C HIS A 59 11.39 17.35 15.77
N PHE A 60 12.57 17.94 15.64
CA PHE A 60 13.65 17.42 14.80
C PHE A 60 14.93 17.26 15.62
N LYS A 61 15.59 16.12 15.42
CA LYS A 61 16.88 15.77 15.98
C LYS A 61 17.84 15.37 14.84
N PRO A 62 18.84 16.20 14.52
CA PRO A 62 19.90 15.85 13.57
C PRO A 62 20.64 14.57 14.01
N ARG A 63 21.26 13.84 13.08
CA ARG A 63 22.00 12.60 13.40
C ARG A 63 23.17 12.78 14.38
N HIS A 64 23.74 13.98 14.42
CA HIS A 64 24.93 14.30 15.24
C HIS A 64 24.58 15.01 16.55
N GLU A 65 23.30 15.19 16.85
CA GLU A 65 22.81 15.85 18.07
C GLU A 65 21.89 14.91 18.84
N ASP A 66 21.94 14.98 20.18
CA ASP A 66 21.12 14.12 21.04
C ASP A 66 19.77 14.76 21.42
N GLN A 67 19.58 16.05 21.14
CA GLN A 67 18.41 16.80 21.59
C GLN A 67 17.43 17.09 20.45
N PHE A 68 16.14 16.94 20.77
CA PHE A 68 15.05 17.32 19.89
C PHE A 68 14.79 18.83 19.98
N ARG A 69 14.75 19.50 18.83
CA ARG A 69 14.37 20.91 18.69
C ARG A 69 12.95 21.02 18.18
N HIS A 70 12.15 21.91 18.77
CA HIS A 70 10.77 22.14 18.32
C HIS A 70 10.78 22.95 17.01
N ILE A 71 10.30 22.36 15.91
CA ILE A 71 10.39 22.97 14.58
C ILE A 71 9.06 23.50 14.05
N PHE A 72 7.92 22.94 14.50
CA PHE A 72 6.61 23.29 13.96
C PHE A 72 5.49 22.97 14.96
N HIS A 73 4.58 23.93 15.15
CA HIS A 73 3.37 23.79 15.96
C HIS A 73 2.14 24.05 15.10
N TYR A 74 1.10 23.23 15.26
CA TYR A 74 -0.18 23.44 14.60
C TYR A 74 -1.35 23.31 15.57
N ASP A 75 -2.11 24.41 15.69
CA ASP A 75 -3.40 24.49 16.35
C ASP A 75 -4.38 25.16 15.37
N HIS A 76 -5.27 24.37 14.80
CA HIS A 76 -6.12 24.80 13.70
C HIS A 76 -6.84 26.14 14.00
N PRO A 77 -6.76 27.14 13.11
CA PRO A 77 -6.18 27.11 11.76
C PRO A 77 -4.71 27.58 11.65
N THR A 78 -4.05 27.86 12.77
CA THR A 78 -2.72 28.47 12.81
C THR A 78 -1.61 27.42 12.68
N ALA A 79 -0.60 27.73 11.88
CA ALA A 79 0.58 26.91 11.65
C ALA A 79 1.83 27.76 11.88
N ASP A 80 2.58 27.44 12.93
CA ASP A 80 3.75 28.20 13.35
C ASP A 80 5.03 27.39 13.09
N VAL A 81 5.92 27.95 12.27
CA VAL A 81 7.27 27.40 12.06
C VAL A 81 8.20 28.05 13.08
N LEU A 82 8.79 27.25 13.96
CA LEU A 82 9.50 27.74 15.15
C LEU A 82 11.02 27.79 14.97
N HIS A 83 11.56 27.11 13.96
CA HIS A 83 12.99 27.02 13.71
C HIS A 83 13.39 27.68 12.37
N GLU A 84 14.50 28.42 12.37
CA GLU A 84 14.92 29.22 11.22
C GLU A 84 15.29 28.37 9.99
N ASP A 85 15.99 27.24 10.18
CA ASP A 85 16.36 26.30 9.10
C ASP A 85 15.18 25.79 8.26
N PHE A 86 13.98 25.80 8.85
CA PHE A 86 12.74 25.30 8.25
C PHE A 86 11.78 26.42 7.84
N ARG A 87 12.15 27.68 8.09
CA ARG A 87 11.35 28.86 7.77
C ARG A 87 11.02 28.88 6.28
N GLU A 88 9.76 29.15 5.96
CA GLU A 88 9.21 29.20 4.59
C GLU A 88 9.24 27.86 3.81
N ARG A 89 9.83 26.79 4.36
CA ARG A 89 9.92 25.47 3.73
C ARG A 89 8.90 24.48 4.25
N LEU A 90 8.52 24.57 5.52
CA LEU A 90 7.50 23.71 6.13
C LEU A 90 6.09 24.20 5.84
N LYS A 91 5.23 23.30 5.37
CA LYS A 91 3.80 23.56 5.13
C LYS A 91 2.92 22.48 5.71
N TRP A 92 1.78 22.87 6.27
CA TRP A 92 0.80 21.91 6.78
C TRP A 92 0.05 21.20 5.65
N HIS A 93 0.08 19.88 5.66
CA HIS A 93 -0.65 19.00 4.71
C HIS A 93 -1.55 17.98 5.43
N GLY A 94 -1.68 18.08 6.75
CA GLY A 94 -2.55 17.24 7.56
C GLY A 94 -4.03 17.65 7.54
N THR A 95 -4.79 17.12 8.50
CA THR A 95 -6.22 17.42 8.66
C THR A 95 -6.43 18.92 8.96
N ARG A 96 -7.35 19.56 8.25
CA ARG A 96 -7.64 21.01 8.38
C ARG A 96 -8.89 21.28 9.22
N ASN A 97 -8.99 20.63 10.37
CA ASN A 97 -10.06 20.82 11.36
C ASN A 97 -9.45 20.83 12.78
N ARG A 98 -10.28 21.00 13.81
CA ARG A 98 -9.84 20.94 15.21
C ARG A 98 -9.57 19.49 15.70
N ASP A 99 -10.21 18.51 15.08
CA ASP A 99 -10.05 17.08 15.39
C ASP A 99 -9.03 16.43 14.46
N ILE A 100 -7.77 16.81 14.66
CA ILE A 100 -6.67 16.38 13.82
C ILE A 100 -6.36 14.91 14.09
N GLN A 101 -6.34 14.11 13.03
CA GLN A 101 -5.87 12.72 13.06
C GLN A 101 -4.63 12.51 12.17
N VAL A 102 -4.53 13.29 11.09
CA VAL A 102 -3.37 13.29 10.20
C VAL A 102 -2.56 14.55 10.47
N GLY A 103 -1.38 14.37 11.04
CA GLY A 103 -0.42 15.40 11.41
C GLY A 103 0.67 15.65 10.38
N ALA A 104 0.37 15.60 9.08
CA ALA A 104 1.39 15.61 8.03
C ALA A 104 1.96 17.01 7.73
N VAL A 105 3.29 17.10 7.58
CA VAL A 105 4.01 18.30 7.16
C VAL A 105 4.78 18.05 5.86
N TYR A 106 4.79 19.05 4.99
CA TYR A 106 5.52 19.02 3.72
C TYR A 106 6.76 19.88 3.83
N ILE A 107 7.94 19.29 3.59
CA ILE A 107 9.23 19.98 3.53
C ILE A 107 9.53 20.31 2.08
N GLN A 108 9.69 21.60 1.76
CA GLN A 108 10.12 22.05 0.43
C GLN A 108 11.65 22.05 0.29
N ASN A 109 12.14 21.62 -0.89
CA ASN A 109 13.55 21.59 -1.26
C ASN A 109 14.42 20.91 -0.19
N VAL A 110 14.23 19.60 0.00
CA VAL A 110 14.95 18.82 1.01
C VAL A 110 16.46 18.84 0.74
N THR A 111 17.25 18.93 1.80
CA THR A 111 18.71 18.97 1.77
C THR A 111 19.28 17.87 2.65
N PHE A 112 20.57 17.54 2.49
CA PHE A 112 21.20 16.49 3.29
C PHE A 112 21.18 16.78 4.81
N ASN A 113 21.13 18.05 5.20
CA ASN A 113 21.04 18.50 6.59
C ASN A 113 19.67 18.18 7.25
N ASP A 114 18.64 17.96 6.44
CA ASP A 114 17.31 17.58 6.93
C ASP A 114 17.24 16.08 7.31
N SER A 115 18.34 15.33 7.13
CA SER A 115 18.45 13.93 7.56
C SER A 115 18.58 13.83 9.08
N GLY A 116 17.71 13.03 9.70
CA GLY A 116 17.70 12.84 11.14
C GLY A 116 16.40 12.19 11.61
N SER A 117 16.13 12.30 12.91
CA SER A 117 14.91 11.81 13.51
C SER A 117 13.89 12.92 13.67
N TYR A 118 12.67 12.68 13.19
CA TYR A 118 11.52 13.55 13.36
C TYR A 118 10.54 12.90 14.32
N ARG A 119 10.03 13.68 15.26
CA ARG A 119 9.03 13.23 16.22
C ARG A 119 7.80 14.10 16.16
N CYS A 120 6.66 13.49 15.87
CA CYS A 120 5.35 14.12 15.94
C CYS A 120 4.69 13.78 17.28
N THR A 121 4.18 14.81 17.96
CA THR A 121 3.46 14.69 19.21
C THR A 121 2.05 15.24 19.03
N PHE A 122 1.04 14.40 19.25
CA PHE A 122 -0.36 14.81 19.26
C PHE A 122 -0.78 15.09 20.70
N HIS A 123 -1.12 16.34 20.99
CA HIS A 123 -1.75 16.72 22.24
C HIS A 123 -3.27 16.80 22.03
N ARG A 124 -3.98 15.75 22.44
CA ARG A 124 -5.41 15.60 22.22
C ARG A 124 -6.19 15.76 23.51
N THR A 125 -7.29 16.49 23.45
CA THR A 125 -8.32 16.53 24.50
C THR A 125 -9.59 15.94 23.92
N LEU A 126 -9.99 14.78 24.45
CA LEU A 126 -11.22 14.07 24.12
C LEU A 126 -12.35 14.62 24.99
N PHE A 127 -13.46 15.00 24.37
CA PHE A 127 -14.65 15.47 25.08
C PHE A 127 -15.59 14.29 25.31
N LEU A 128 -15.52 13.67 26.49
CA LEU A 128 -16.40 12.57 26.87
C LEU A 128 -17.58 13.09 27.71
N PRO A 129 -18.71 12.37 27.76
CA PRO A 129 -19.87 12.79 28.54
C PRO A 129 -19.63 12.90 30.06
N LEU A 130 -18.66 12.16 30.61
CA LEU A 130 -18.36 12.17 32.04
C LEU A 130 -17.31 13.22 32.42
N ALA A 131 -16.18 13.23 31.71
CA ALA A 131 -15.07 14.14 31.95
C ALA A 131 -14.13 14.16 30.73
N ASP A 132 -13.52 15.32 30.46
CA ASP A 132 -12.54 15.45 29.39
C ASP A 132 -11.25 14.69 29.71
N GLU A 133 -10.72 13.98 28.73
CA GLU A 133 -9.48 13.21 28.86
C GLU A 133 -8.39 13.81 27.97
N ARG A 134 -7.22 14.08 28.55
CA ARG A 134 -6.04 14.52 27.80
C ARG A 134 -5.16 13.32 27.47
N VAL A 135 -4.90 13.11 26.19
CA VAL A 135 -4.06 12.03 25.68
C VAL A 135 -2.91 12.65 24.89
N VAL A 136 -1.70 12.15 25.13
CA VAL A 136 -0.50 12.53 24.37
C VAL A 136 0.04 11.29 23.67
N VAL A 137 0.25 11.39 22.36
CA VAL A 137 0.80 10.31 21.54
C VAL A 137 2.01 10.83 20.80
N GLU A 138 3.15 10.17 20.98
CA GLU A 138 4.39 10.47 20.27
C GLU A 138 4.68 9.38 19.24
N LYS A 139 5.10 9.77 18.04
CA LYS A 139 5.63 8.87 17.02
C LYS A 139 6.92 9.44 16.46
N GLU A 140 7.88 8.56 16.21
CA GLU A 140 9.20 8.91 15.69
C GLU A 140 9.39 8.29 14.31
N VAL A 141 9.96 9.06 13.38
CA VAL A 141 10.26 8.66 12.01
C VAL A 141 11.69 9.09 11.71
N GLU A 142 12.53 8.15 11.27
CA GLU A 142 13.88 8.47 10.82
C GLU A 142 13.87 8.80 9.32
N LEU A 143 14.28 10.02 8.96
CA LEU A 143 14.40 10.48 7.59
C LEU A 143 15.84 10.39 7.11
N THR A 144 16.01 9.79 5.93
CA THR A 144 17.29 9.68 5.24
C THR A 144 17.19 10.38 3.88
N VAL A 145 18.08 11.34 3.63
CA VAL A 145 18.10 12.08 2.36
C VAL A 145 19.15 11.48 1.44
N LEU A 146 18.70 11.06 0.25
CA LEU A 146 19.51 10.44 -0.78
C LEU A 146 19.69 11.40 -1.97
N ALA A 147 20.77 11.21 -2.72
CA ALA A 147 21.02 11.99 -3.93
C ALA A 147 20.08 11.62 -5.10
N ALA A 148 19.53 10.41 -5.09
CA ALA A 148 18.62 9.90 -6.11
C ALA A 148 17.64 8.90 -5.51
N ALA A 149 16.42 8.86 -6.05
CA ALA A 149 15.40 7.89 -5.65
C ALA A 149 15.86 6.46 -5.97
N LYS A 150 15.79 5.58 -4.97
CA LYS A 150 15.95 4.13 -5.16
C LYS A 150 14.58 3.51 -5.31
N ARG A 151 14.43 2.53 -6.21
CA ARG A 151 13.21 1.72 -6.25
C ARG A 151 13.19 0.81 -5.03
N GLU A 152 12.03 0.72 -4.38
CA GLU A 152 11.78 -0.25 -3.33
C GLU A 152 12.19 -1.64 -3.77
N LEU A 153 13.13 -2.26 -3.05
CA LEU A 153 13.69 -3.56 -3.39
C LEU A 153 12.59 -4.62 -3.52
N VAL A 154 11.55 -4.51 -2.69
CA VAL A 154 10.36 -5.39 -2.73
C VAL A 154 9.62 -5.29 -4.06
N SER A 155 9.47 -4.10 -4.62
CA SER A 155 8.79 -3.90 -5.92
C SER A 155 9.58 -4.53 -7.07
N VAL A 156 10.91 -4.42 -7.04
CA VAL A 156 11.76 -5.00 -8.08
C VAL A 156 11.76 -6.53 -7.98
N VAL A 157 11.86 -7.05 -6.76
CA VAL A 157 11.86 -8.51 -6.51
C VAL A 157 10.52 -9.13 -6.88
N SER A 158 9.39 -8.48 -6.57
CA SER A 158 8.05 -8.99 -6.92
C SER A 158 7.82 -9.04 -8.42
N GLU A 159 8.31 -8.04 -9.17
CA GLU A 159 8.27 -8.03 -10.63
C GLU A 159 9.05 -9.21 -11.23
N ILE A 160 10.29 -9.42 -10.79
CA ILE A 160 11.13 -10.53 -11.27
C ILE A 160 10.48 -11.89 -10.92
N LEU A 161 10.00 -12.05 -9.68
CA LEU A 161 9.37 -13.28 -9.22
C LEU A 161 8.11 -13.60 -10.04
N MET A 162 7.30 -12.60 -10.38
CA MET A 162 6.13 -12.77 -11.23
C MET A 162 6.52 -13.36 -12.59
N TYR A 163 7.52 -12.79 -13.28
CA TYR A 163 7.96 -13.31 -14.57
C TYR A 163 8.53 -14.73 -14.49
N VAL A 164 9.32 -15.02 -13.45
CA VAL A 164 9.87 -16.37 -13.23
C VAL A 164 8.75 -17.40 -13.04
N LEU A 165 7.74 -17.08 -12.22
CA LEU A 165 6.60 -17.96 -12.00
C LEU A 165 5.81 -18.19 -13.29
N ILE A 166 5.57 -17.14 -14.08
CA ILE A 166 4.87 -17.25 -15.37
C ILE A 166 5.63 -18.19 -16.32
N VAL A 167 6.94 -18.01 -16.48
CA VAL A 167 7.75 -18.83 -17.40
C VAL A 167 7.77 -20.30 -16.95
N VAL A 168 7.96 -20.55 -15.66
CA VAL A 168 7.99 -21.92 -15.12
C VAL A 168 6.64 -22.62 -15.32
N LEU A 169 5.53 -21.94 -15.01
CA LEU A 169 4.18 -22.49 -15.23
C LEU A 169 3.90 -22.72 -16.72
N GLN A 170 4.33 -21.82 -17.58
CA GLN A 170 4.16 -21.97 -19.03
C GLN A 170 4.94 -23.15 -19.58
N LEU A 171 6.21 -23.32 -19.17
CA LEU A 171 7.03 -24.47 -19.54
C LEU A 171 6.44 -25.78 -19.00
N TRP A 172 5.94 -25.78 -17.77
CA TRP A 172 5.25 -26.93 -17.20
C TRP A 172 4.02 -27.34 -18.02
N LEU A 173 3.17 -26.38 -18.40
CA LEU A 173 2.02 -26.64 -19.26
C LEU A 173 2.43 -27.17 -20.63
N ILE A 174 3.47 -26.60 -21.25
CA ILE A 174 3.99 -27.09 -22.53
C ILE A 174 4.48 -28.54 -22.40
N VAL A 175 5.22 -28.87 -21.34
CA VAL A 175 5.68 -30.24 -21.08
C VAL A 175 4.51 -31.20 -20.94
N VAL A 176 3.48 -30.83 -20.17
CA VAL A 176 2.26 -31.64 -20.02
C VAL A 176 1.52 -31.79 -21.34
N LEU A 177 1.38 -30.72 -22.13
CA LEU A 177 0.74 -30.77 -23.44
C LEU A 177 1.48 -31.68 -24.41
N VAL A 178 2.81 -31.58 -24.49
CA VAL A 178 3.62 -32.47 -25.35
C VAL A 178 3.53 -33.91 -24.87
N TYR A 179 3.62 -34.15 -23.56
CA TYR A 179 3.49 -35.49 -22.99
C TYR A 179 2.13 -36.12 -23.31
N CYS A 180 1.04 -35.38 -23.08
CA CYS A 180 -0.32 -35.82 -23.40
C CYS A 180 -0.52 -36.00 -24.90
N TYR A 181 0.03 -35.11 -25.74
CA TYR A 181 -0.06 -35.21 -27.19
C TYR A 181 0.60 -36.48 -27.71
N ARG A 182 1.85 -36.75 -27.28
CA ARG A 182 2.56 -37.99 -27.67
C ARG A 182 1.81 -39.23 -27.21
N LYS A 183 1.35 -39.23 -25.95
CA LYS A 183 0.58 -40.35 -25.42
C LYS A 183 -0.72 -40.62 -26.20
N ILE A 184 -1.50 -39.57 -26.51
CA ILE A 184 -2.75 -39.71 -27.27
C ILE A 184 -2.48 -40.16 -28.70
N TRP A 185 -1.40 -39.66 -29.31
CA TRP A 185 -0.98 -40.05 -30.65
C TRP A 185 -0.70 -41.56 -30.71
N ASP A 186 0.09 -42.08 -29.77
CA ASP A 186 0.41 -43.51 -29.69
C ASP A 186 -0.87 -44.37 -29.49
N GLU A 187 -1.80 -43.90 -28.67
CA GLU A 187 -3.11 -44.55 -28.48
C GLU A 187 -4.03 -44.46 -29.72
N HIS A 188 -3.87 -43.44 -30.56
CA HIS A 188 -4.64 -43.26 -31.79
C HIS A 188 -4.21 -44.27 -32.86
N GLU A 189 -2.90 -44.39 -33.10
CA GLU A 189 -2.33 -45.33 -34.07
C GLU A 189 -2.73 -46.78 -33.72
N ALA A 190 -2.59 -47.17 -32.43
CA ALA A 190 -3.02 -48.48 -31.95
C ALA A 190 -4.53 -48.74 -32.10
N ARG A 191 -5.37 -47.71 -32.17
CA ARG A 191 -6.82 -47.86 -32.44
C ARG A 191 -7.11 -48.04 -33.93
N GLU A 192 -6.37 -47.37 -34.81
CA GLU A 192 -6.53 -47.54 -36.25
C GLU A 192 -6.11 -48.94 -36.71
N GLU A 193 -4.99 -49.45 -36.22
CA GLU A 193 -4.55 -50.82 -36.48
C GLU A 193 -5.61 -51.85 -36.06
N LYS A 194 -6.18 -51.69 -34.86
CA LYS A 194 -7.26 -52.56 -34.36
C LYS A 194 -8.54 -52.49 -35.19
N LYS A 195 -8.84 -51.34 -35.81
CA LYS A 195 -10.00 -51.21 -36.71
C LYS A 195 -9.73 -51.92 -38.04
N ALA A 196 -8.57 -51.68 -38.67
CA ALA A 196 -8.19 -52.33 -39.92
C ALA A 196 -8.14 -53.86 -39.79
N GLN A 197 -7.62 -54.37 -38.67
CA GLN A 197 -7.56 -55.81 -38.41
C GLN A 197 -8.95 -56.45 -38.24
N LYS A 198 -9.91 -55.73 -37.62
CA LYS A 198 -11.30 -56.19 -37.49
C LYS A 198 -12.04 -56.22 -38.83
N GLU A 199 -11.84 -55.21 -39.69
CA GLU A 199 -12.44 -55.16 -41.02
C GLU A 199 -11.96 -56.31 -41.91
N LEU A 200 -10.65 -56.62 -41.89
CA LEU A 200 -10.06 -57.78 -42.57
C LEU A 200 -10.66 -59.12 -42.08
N LEU A 201 -10.88 -59.25 -40.77
CA LEU A 201 -11.51 -60.45 -40.20
C LEU A 201 -12.96 -60.61 -40.67
N GLN A 202 -13.76 -59.54 -40.66
CA GLN A 202 -15.14 -59.59 -41.15
C GLN A 202 -15.23 -59.89 -42.66
N LEU A 203 -14.28 -59.41 -43.45
CA LEU A 203 -14.17 -59.75 -44.87
C LEU A 203 -13.90 -61.24 -45.08
N LYS A 204 -13.11 -61.86 -44.21
CA LYS A 204 -12.80 -63.29 -44.27
C LYS A 204 -13.99 -64.16 -43.84
N ASP A 205 -14.76 -63.72 -42.85
CA ASP A 205 -15.93 -64.43 -42.34
C ASP A 205 -17.16 -64.33 -43.28
N ASN A 206 -17.20 -63.35 -44.19
CA ASN A 206 -18.25 -63.16 -45.19
C ASN A 206 -17.99 -63.85 -46.55
N ILE A 207 -16.91 -64.62 -46.68
CA ILE A 207 -16.65 -65.45 -47.87
C ILE A 207 -17.37 -66.80 -47.69
N PRO A 208 -18.34 -67.16 -48.57
CA PRO A 208 -19.16 -68.38 -48.45
C PRO A 208 -18.39 -69.68 -48.69
#